data_AF-A0A7Y3CTW0-F1
#
_entry.id   AF-A0A7Y3CTW0-F1
#
_cell.length_a   1.000
_cell.length_b   1.000
_cell.length_c   1.000
_cell.angle_alpha   90.00
_cell.angle_beta   90.00
_cell.angle_gamma   90.00
#
_symmetry.space_group_name_H-M   'P 1'
#
loop_
_entity.id
_entity.type
_entity.pdbx_description
1 polymer ?
#
loop_
_entity_poly.entity_id
_entity_poly.type
_entity_poly.pdbx_seq_one_letter_code
_entity_poly.pdbx_strand_id
1 'polypeptide(L)'
;MPITVGSDRSKIRSTLDVNGRRLAYYSIDAAEAAGLGSFAGLPAVLKVVLENMLRFEDAKTVHTDDIKAFSEWAAAGGKNPREIAYRPARVLMQDFTGVPAVVDLAAMRDAILKLGGDPEKINPLNPVDLVVDHSVTVDAFGTPRAFQRNVELEYERNGERYQFLKWGQGAFDNFRVVPPGTGICHQVNLEYLSQVVWADTDQNGALVAYPDTLVGTDSHTTMVNGMAVLGWGVGGIEAEAAMLGQPISMLIPEVVGFELTGELKEGVTATDLVLTVTQMLRARGVVGKFVEFFGAGLDSLPLANRAT
;
A
#
# COMPACT_ATOMS: atom_id res chain seq x y z
N MET A 1 4.40 -10.52 -12.25
CA MET A 1 5.10 -9.42 -12.94
C MET A 1 6.56 -9.46 -12.53
N PRO A 2 7.52 -8.94 -13.32
CA PRO A 2 8.88 -8.94 -12.86
C PRO A 2 9.08 -7.84 -11.80
N ILE A 3 9.48 -8.20 -10.59
CA ILE A 3 9.97 -7.23 -9.61
C ILE A 3 11.45 -6.92 -9.92
N THR A 4 11.87 -5.66 -9.81
CA THR A 4 13.31 -5.33 -9.83
C THR A 4 13.80 -5.15 -8.41
N VAL A 5 14.62 -6.07 -7.92
CA VAL A 5 15.22 -6.00 -6.58
C VAL A 5 16.61 -5.36 -6.60
N GLY A 6 17.12 -4.98 -5.42
CA GLY A 6 18.44 -4.39 -5.24
C GLY A 6 19.59 -5.38 -5.45
N SER A 7 20.78 -4.94 -5.06
CA SER A 7 22.07 -5.62 -5.28
C SER A 7 22.44 -6.67 -4.24
N ASP A 8 21.72 -6.76 -3.12
CA ASP A 8 21.97 -7.70 -2.01
C ASP A 8 23.46 -7.74 -1.57
N ARG A 9 24.06 -6.57 -1.31
CA ARG A 9 25.51 -6.47 -1.04
C ARG A 9 25.92 -7.25 0.20
N SER A 10 25.00 -7.32 1.16
CA SER A 10 25.18 -7.98 2.44
C SER A 10 24.84 -9.48 2.41
N LYS A 11 24.46 -10.03 1.25
CA LYS A 11 24.11 -11.46 1.06
C LYS A 11 23.06 -11.96 2.05
N ILE A 12 22.03 -11.17 2.24
CA ILE A 12 20.94 -11.43 3.19
C ILE A 12 19.75 -12.14 2.53
N ARG A 13 19.78 -12.28 1.20
CA ARG A 13 18.79 -13.06 0.46
C ARG A 13 18.82 -14.51 0.93
N SER A 14 17.69 -14.95 1.45
CA SER A 14 17.46 -16.30 1.93
C SER A 14 16.44 -17.01 1.05
N THR A 15 16.30 -18.32 1.22
CA THR A 15 15.30 -19.11 0.50
C THR A 15 14.36 -19.85 1.46
N LEU A 16 13.10 -19.95 1.07
CA LEU A 16 12.04 -20.65 1.77
C LEU A 16 11.38 -21.62 0.78
N ASP A 17 11.24 -22.89 1.16
CA ASP A 17 10.51 -23.89 0.38
C ASP A 17 9.10 -24.06 0.94
N VAL A 18 8.09 -23.70 0.14
CA VAL A 18 6.66 -23.80 0.53
C VAL A 18 5.92 -24.62 -0.54
N ASN A 19 5.36 -25.76 -0.15
CA ASN A 19 4.58 -26.63 -1.05
C ASN A 19 5.31 -26.97 -2.37
N GLY A 20 6.62 -27.20 -2.31
CA GLY A 20 7.46 -27.51 -3.48
C GLY A 20 7.82 -26.30 -4.36
N ARG A 21 7.48 -25.08 -3.95
CA ARG A 21 7.92 -23.83 -4.58
C ARG A 21 9.06 -23.22 -3.77
N ARG A 22 10.19 -22.99 -4.44
CA ARG A 22 11.32 -22.28 -3.85
C ARG A 22 11.12 -20.77 -4.00
N LEU A 23 11.01 -20.08 -2.88
CA LEU A 23 10.86 -18.63 -2.78
C LEU A 23 12.15 -18.03 -2.26
N ALA A 24 12.59 -16.92 -2.84
CA ALA A 24 13.59 -16.05 -2.23
C ALA A 24 12.91 -14.99 -1.38
N TYR A 25 13.58 -14.51 -0.33
CA TYR A 25 13.13 -13.37 0.47
C TYR A 25 14.34 -12.69 1.11
N TYR A 26 14.17 -11.46 1.58
CA TYR A 26 15.22 -10.68 2.23
C TYR A 26 15.06 -10.81 3.75
N SER A 27 15.99 -11.53 4.39
CA SER A 27 15.85 -11.94 5.79
C SER A 27 16.38 -10.87 6.75
N ILE A 28 15.55 -10.45 7.70
CA ILE A 28 15.95 -9.58 8.80
C ILE A 28 16.98 -10.30 9.70
N ASP A 29 16.80 -11.58 9.98
CA ASP A 29 17.74 -12.36 10.79
C ASP A 29 19.11 -12.49 10.09
N ALA A 30 19.11 -12.67 8.77
CA ALA A 30 20.36 -12.66 8.00
C ALA A 30 21.02 -11.28 7.99
N ALA A 31 20.23 -10.20 7.97
CA ALA A 31 20.73 -8.84 8.12
C ALA A 31 21.39 -8.59 9.48
N GLU A 32 20.79 -9.08 10.59
CA GLU A 32 21.43 -9.04 11.91
C GLU A 32 22.73 -9.84 11.93
N ALA A 33 22.73 -11.07 11.39
CA ALA A 33 23.92 -11.92 11.31
C ALA A 33 25.04 -11.32 10.44
N ALA A 34 24.69 -10.53 9.42
CA ALA A 34 25.62 -9.78 8.59
C ALA A 34 26.16 -8.50 9.28
N GLY A 35 25.71 -8.19 10.50
CA GLY A 35 26.17 -7.03 11.27
C GLY A 35 25.53 -5.71 10.85
N LEU A 36 24.33 -5.74 10.24
CA LEU A 36 23.61 -4.53 9.83
C LEU A 36 22.87 -3.84 10.99
N GLY A 37 22.77 -4.47 12.15
CA GLY A 37 22.14 -3.89 13.34
C GLY A 37 21.44 -4.93 14.20
N SER A 38 20.72 -4.46 15.22
CA SER A 38 19.75 -5.26 15.98
C SER A 38 18.35 -4.71 15.76
N PHE A 39 17.46 -5.57 15.29
CA PHE A 39 16.11 -5.28 14.83
C PHE A 39 15.03 -6.00 15.63
N ALA A 40 15.41 -6.87 16.57
CA ALA A 40 14.48 -7.60 17.44
C ALA A 40 13.47 -6.68 18.15
N GLY A 41 13.92 -5.50 18.59
CA GLY A 41 13.10 -4.49 19.29
C GLY A 41 12.24 -3.59 18.40
N LEU A 42 12.25 -3.77 17.07
CA LEU A 42 11.41 -2.99 16.18
C LEU A 42 9.93 -3.40 16.28
N PRO A 43 9.00 -2.42 16.25
CA PRO A 43 7.59 -2.67 15.97
C PRO A 43 7.39 -3.43 14.66
N ALA A 44 6.32 -4.21 14.54
CA ALA A 44 6.04 -5.02 13.37
C ALA A 44 5.97 -4.19 12.08
N VAL A 45 5.36 -3.01 12.14
CA VAL A 45 5.26 -2.08 11.02
C VAL A 45 6.64 -1.63 10.50
N LEU A 46 7.61 -1.41 11.39
CA LEU A 46 8.97 -1.04 10.98
C LEU A 46 9.76 -2.23 10.45
N LYS A 47 9.42 -3.47 10.81
CA LYS A 47 9.99 -4.66 10.16
C LYS A 47 9.54 -4.77 8.70
N VAL A 48 8.30 -4.38 8.38
CA VAL A 48 7.81 -4.31 6.99
C VAL A 48 8.57 -3.24 6.19
N VAL A 49 8.77 -2.05 6.77
CA VAL A 49 9.56 -1.00 6.12
C VAL A 49 11.04 -1.38 6.00
N LEU A 50 11.60 -2.06 7.01
CA LEU A 50 12.97 -2.57 6.97
C LEU A 50 13.14 -3.61 5.84
N GLU A 51 12.22 -4.57 5.70
CA GLU A 51 12.23 -5.52 4.57
C GLU A 51 12.30 -4.79 3.24
N ASN A 52 11.55 -3.70 3.09
CA ASN A 52 11.57 -2.87 1.90
C ASN A 52 12.98 -2.31 1.60
N MET A 53 13.65 -1.77 2.63
CA MET A 53 15.02 -1.26 2.50
C MET A 53 16.01 -2.37 2.15
N LEU A 54 15.89 -3.53 2.82
CA LEU A 54 16.73 -4.70 2.58
C LEU A 54 16.59 -5.20 1.13
N ARG A 55 15.36 -5.29 0.62
CA ARG A 55 15.06 -5.76 -0.73
C ARG A 55 15.50 -4.79 -1.82
N PHE A 56 15.50 -3.49 -1.55
CA PHE A 56 15.84 -2.45 -2.53
C PHE A 56 17.22 -1.83 -2.35
N GLU A 57 18.12 -2.39 -1.53
CA GLU A 57 19.49 -1.90 -1.36
C GLU A 57 20.26 -1.85 -2.70
N ASP A 58 20.50 -0.65 -3.24
CA ASP A 58 21.09 -0.43 -4.55
C ASP A 58 22.26 0.57 -4.55
N ALA A 59 22.60 1.14 -3.39
CA ALA A 59 23.61 2.17 -3.18
C ALA A 59 23.41 3.46 -4.02
N LYS A 60 22.20 3.68 -4.53
CA LYS A 60 21.79 4.91 -5.24
C LYS A 60 20.63 5.60 -4.55
N THR A 61 19.63 4.83 -4.15
CA THR A 61 18.41 5.28 -3.49
C THR A 61 18.26 4.69 -2.10
N VAL A 62 18.73 3.45 -1.91
CA VAL A 62 18.78 2.81 -0.59
C VAL A 62 20.21 2.38 -0.32
N HIS A 63 20.78 2.94 0.74
CA HIS A 63 22.13 2.68 1.21
C HIS A 63 22.11 1.79 2.47
N THR A 64 23.23 1.11 2.73
CA THR A 64 23.40 0.29 3.94
C THR A 64 23.18 1.11 5.23
N ASP A 65 23.47 2.41 5.21
CA ASP A 65 23.23 3.30 6.36
C ASP A 65 21.74 3.54 6.62
N ASP A 66 20.89 3.48 5.59
CA ASP A 66 19.43 3.60 5.75
C ASP A 66 18.87 2.37 6.47
N ILE A 67 19.44 1.19 6.22
CA ILE A 67 19.12 -0.06 6.91
C ILE A 67 19.57 0.02 8.38
N LYS A 68 20.82 0.43 8.63
CA LYS A 68 21.38 0.58 9.98
C LYS A 68 20.60 1.58 10.83
N ALA A 69 20.04 2.62 10.21
CA ALA A 69 19.27 3.65 10.89
C ALA A 69 18.04 3.09 11.64
N PHE A 70 17.50 1.92 11.28
CA PHE A 70 16.44 1.26 12.05
C PHE A 70 16.94 0.73 13.39
N SER A 71 18.16 0.20 13.45
CA SER A 71 18.77 -0.23 14.71
C SER A 71 19.09 0.99 15.59
N GLU A 72 19.54 2.08 14.99
CA GLU A 72 19.78 3.36 15.69
C GLU A 72 18.46 3.95 16.21
N TRP A 73 17.39 3.90 15.42
CA TRP A 73 16.04 4.31 15.82
C TRP A 73 15.59 3.54 17.07
N ALA A 74 15.81 2.23 17.12
CA ALA A 74 15.47 1.40 18.27
C ALA A 74 16.31 1.79 19.50
N ALA A 75 17.63 1.96 19.34
CA ALA A 75 18.54 2.36 20.42
C ALA A 75 18.23 3.78 20.96
N ALA A 76 17.72 4.67 20.11
CA ALA A 76 17.35 6.03 20.47
C ALA A 76 15.92 6.16 21.04
N GLY A 77 15.25 5.03 21.35
CA GLY A 77 13.91 5.04 21.93
C GLY A 77 12.84 5.54 20.97
N GLY A 78 12.98 5.20 19.68
CA GLY A 78 12.03 5.54 18.63
C GLY A 78 12.24 6.90 17.98
N LYS A 79 13.41 7.53 18.19
CA LYS A 79 13.73 8.87 17.69
C LYS A 79 14.94 8.84 16.77
N ASN A 80 14.72 8.89 15.47
CA ASN A 80 15.80 9.09 14.50
C ASN A 80 15.22 9.73 13.23
N PRO A 81 15.47 11.02 12.95
CA PRO A 81 14.97 11.69 11.75
C PRO A 81 15.80 11.30 10.52
N ARG A 82 15.96 9.99 10.27
CA ARG A 82 16.54 9.47 9.04
C ARG A 82 15.47 9.47 7.96
N GLU A 83 15.77 10.11 6.84
CA GLU A 83 14.97 10.01 5.63
C GLU A 83 15.33 8.72 4.87
N ILE A 84 14.32 8.02 4.36
CA ILE A 84 14.43 6.75 3.64
C ILE A 84 13.61 6.78 2.36
N ALA A 85 14.02 5.96 1.39
CA ALA A 85 13.41 5.83 0.07
C ALA A 85 12.52 4.57 0.00
N TYR A 86 11.25 4.71 0.42
CA TYR A 86 10.28 3.62 0.48
C TYR A 86 9.61 3.33 -0.87
N ARG A 87 9.46 2.05 -1.23
CA ARG A 87 8.81 1.63 -2.48
C ARG A 87 7.60 0.74 -2.20
N PRO A 88 6.36 1.20 -2.39
CA PRO A 88 5.18 0.36 -2.17
C PRO A 88 5.18 -0.83 -3.14
N ALA A 89 4.54 -1.94 -2.75
CA ALA A 89 4.35 -3.07 -3.65
C ALA A 89 3.39 -2.71 -4.80
N ARG A 90 2.36 -1.92 -4.51
CA ARG A 90 1.30 -1.53 -5.47
C ARG A 90 0.71 -0.15 -5.16
N VAL A 91 -0.13 0.35 -6.07
CA VAL A 91 -0.86 1.61 -5.91
C VAL A 91 -2.37 1.37 -6.03
N LEU A 92 -3.15 2.01 -5.16
CA LEU A 92 -4.62 1.98 -5.20
C LEU A 92 -5.16 3.36 -5.62
N MET A 93 -6.12 3.39 -6.53
CA MET A 93 -6.72 4.62 -7.04
C MET A 93 -8.24 4.55 -7.00
N GLN A 94 -8.86 5.72 -6.86
CA GLN A 94 -10.30 5.90 -7.04
C GLN A 94 -10.56 6.79 -8.26
N ASP A 95 -11.77 6.83 -8.81
CA ASP A 95 -12.03 7.42 -10.13
C ASP A 95 -11.86 8.95 -10.24
N PHE A 96 -11.97 9.72 -9.16
CA PHE A 96 -11.70 11.17 -9.20
C PHE A 96 -10.21 11.52 -9.29
N THR A 97 -9.34 10.72 -8.70
CA THR A 97 -7.87 10.90 -8.77
C THR A 97 -7.23 10.02 -9.84
N GLY A 98 -7.87 8.93 -10.20
CA GLY A 98 -7.39 7.99 -11.22
C GLY A 98 -7.57 8.51 -12.64
N VAL A 99 -8.68 9.21 -12.93
CA VAL A 99 -8.86 9.87 -14.24
C VAL A 99 -7.72 10.85 -14.55
N PRO A 100 -7.40 11.85 -13.69
CA PRO A 100 -6.29 12.76 -13.97
C PRO A 100 -4.95 12.03 -14.09
N ALA A 101 -4.68 11.01 -13.27
CA ALA A 101 -3.45 10.24 -13.39
C ALA A 101 -3.31 9.50 -14.74
N VAL A 102 -4.40 8.93 -15.27
CA VAL A 102 -4.39 8.30 -16.60
C VAL A 102 -4.22 9.35 -17.71
N VAL A 103 -4.77 10.57 -17.53
CA VAL A 103 -4.51 11.71 -18.42
C VAL A 103 -3.02 12.09 -18.37
N ASP A 104 -2.41 12.15 -17.19
CA ASP A 104 -1.01 12.51 -17.03
C ASP A 104 -0.07 11.46 -17.63
N LEU A 105 -0.38 10.17 -17.49
CA LEU A 105 0.33 9.10 -18.20
C LEU A 105 0.22 9.24 -19.73
N ALA A 106 -0.97 9.55 -20.25
CA ALA A 106 -1.17 9.79 -21.68
C ALA A 106 -0.38 11.02 -22.17
N ALA A 107 -0.42 12.11 -21.42
CA ALA A 107 0.32 13.33 -21.72
C ALA A 107 1.85 13.12 -21.67
N MET A 108 2.34 12.30 -20.73
CA MET A 108 3.73 11.91 -20.65
C MET A 108 4.17 11.07 -21.86
N ARG A 109 3.31 10.18 -22.37
CA ARG A 109 3.56 9.45 -23.63
C ARG A 109 3.68 10.40 -24.82
N ASP A 110 2.80 11.39 -24.93
CA ASP A 110 2.89 12.41 -25.97
C ASP A 110 4.17 13.26 -25.84
N ALA A 111 4.55 13.60 -24.61
CA ALA A 111 5.75 14.40 -24.34
C ALA A 111 7.04 13.64 -24.69
N ILE A 112 7.16 12.38 -24.28
CA ILE A 112 8.36 11.58 -24.57
C ILE A 112 8.51 11.31 -26.07
N LEU A 113 7.40 11.13 -26.80
CA LEU A 113 7.39 11.04 -28.27
C LEU A 113 7.93 12.32 -28.92
N LYS A 114 7.49 13.50 -28.47
CA LYS A 114 8.00 14.79 -28.98
C LYS A 114 9.49 14.99 -28.71
N LEU A 115 10.03 14.35 -27.67
CA LEU A 115 11.45 14.34 -27.34
C LEU A 115 12.23 13.23 -28.06
N GLY A 116 11.59 12.44 -28.92
CA GLY A 116 12.22 11.34 -29.67
C GLY A 116 12.48 10.08 -28.84
N GLY A 117 11.85 9.96 -27.67
CA GLY A 117 11.92 8.77 -26.82
C GLY A 117 10.80 7.77 -27.11
N ASP A 118 10.82 6.68 -26.35
CA ASP A 118 9.88 5.56 -26.48
C ASP A 118 8.69 5.74 -25.52
N PRO A 119 7.44 5.91 -26.02
CA PRO A 119 6.25 6.07 -25.17
C PRO A 119 5.96 4.84 -24.31
N GLU A 120 6.37 3.65 -24.72
CA GLU A 120 6.11 2.43 -23.95
C GLU A 120 6.90 2.40 -22.63
N LYS A 121 7.92 3.26 -22.48
CA LYS A 121 8.60 3.46 -21.18
C LYS A 121 7.73 4.19 -20.17
N ILE A 122 6.70 4.90 -20.61
CA ILE A 122 5.70 5.49 -19.71
C ILE A 122 4.64 4.41 -19.47
N ASN A 123 4.92 3.59 -18.46
CA ASN A 123 4.03 2.53 -18.01
C ASN A 123 4.19 2.33 -16.50
N PRO A 124 3.11 2.01 -15.76
CA PRO A 124 3.24 1.57 -14.38
C PRO A 124 4.23 0.39 -14.22
N LEU A 125 5.21 0.54 -13.34
CA LEU A 125 6.21 -0.48 -12.98
C LEU A 125 5.74 -1.39 -11.84
N ASN A 126 4.71 -0.96 -11.13
CA ASN A 126 4.05 -1.69 -10.05
C ASN A 126 2.56 -1.90 -10.41
N PRO A 127 1.90 -2.92 -9.85
CA PRO A 127 0.45 -3.07 -9.98
C PRO A 127 -0.29 -1.79 -9.55
N VAL A 128 -1.23 -1.35 -10.38
CA VAL A 128 -2.13 -0.23 -10.10
C VAL A 128 -3.57 -0.73 -10.24
N ASP A 129 -4.32 -0.57 -9.16
CA ASP A 129 -5.74 -0.91 -9.11
C ASP A 129 -6.56 0.37 -8.99
N LEU A 130 -7.37 0.68 -10.01
CA LEU A 130 -8.31 1.79 -9.97
C LEU A 130 -9.71 1.25 -9.74
N VAL A 131 -10.36 1.66 -8.64
CA VAL A 131 -11.74 1.30 -8.33
C VAL A 131 -12.66 2.47 -8.67
N VAL A 132 -13.72 2.21 -9.43
CA VAL A 132 -14.75 3.21 -9.74
C VAL A 132 -15.86 3.12 -8.71
N ASP A 133 -15.88 4.06 -7.75
CA ASP A 133 -16.84 4.05 -6.64
C ASP A 133 -17.30 5.45 -6.19
N HIS A 134 -16.65 6.53 -6.62
CA HIS A 134 -17.01 7.91 -6.24
C HIS A 134 -18.02 8.58 -7.19
N SER A 135 -18.47 7.87 -8.23
CA SER A 135 -19.38 8.43 -9.25
C SER A 135 -20.86 8.13 -9.01
N VAL A 136 -21.20 7.08 -8.23
CA VAL A 136 -22.61 6.77 -7.88
C VAL A 136 -23.17 7.85 -6.98
N THR A 137 -24.37 8.34 -7.31
CA THR A 137 -25.17 9.21 -6.43
C THR A 137 -26.48 8.52 -6.06
N VAL A 138 -27.01 8.80 -4.87
CA VAL A 138 -28.30 8.27 -4.42
C VAL A 138 -29.43 9.16 -4.97
N ASP A 139 -29.75 9.03 -6.25
CA ASP A 139 -30.87 9.75 -6.90
C ASP A 139 -32.24 9.14 -6.56
N ALA A 140 -32.29 7.81 -6.40
CA ALA A 140 -33.45 7.05 -5.96
C ALA A 140 -33.09 6.20 -4.73
N PHE A 141 -34.04 6.06 -3.79
CA PHE A 141 -33.90 5.26 -2.57
C PHE A 141 -35.22 4.61 -2.16
N GLY A 142 -35.16 3.62 -1.26
CA GLY A 142 -36.34 3.04 -0.61
C GLY A 142 -37.23 2.16 -1.49
N THR A 143 -36.81 1.79 -2.70
CA THR A 143 -37.58 0.90 -3.59
C THR A 143 -36.70 -0.18 -4.21
N PRO A 144 -37.26 -1.35 -4.62
CA PRO A 144 -36.49 -2.40 -5.29
C PRO A 144 -35.81 -1.98 -6.60
N ARG A 145 -36.27 -0.88 -7.23
CA ARG A 145 -35.70 -0.34 -8.48
C ARG A 145 -34.65 0.74 -8.27
N ALA A 146 -34.40 1.15 -7.02
CA ALA A 146 -33.50 2.26 -6.71
C ALA A 146 -32.06 2.00 -7.17
N PHE A 147 -31.53 0.80 -6.90
CA PHE A 147 -30.17 0.43 -7.29
C PHE A 147 -29.95 0.52 -8.81
N GLN A 148 -30.82 -0.16 -9.58
CA GLN A 148 -30.76 -0.13 -11.05
C GLN A 148 -30.84 1.31 -11.58
N ARG A 149 -31.76 2.13 -11.04
CA ARG A 149 -31.93 3.51 -11.48
C ARG A 149 -30.67 4.36 -11.23
N ASN A 150 -30.03 4.20 -10.07
CA ASN A 150 -28.82 4.96 -9.72
C ASN A 150 -27.64 4.56 -10.61
N VAL A 151 -27.47 3.26 -10.89
CA VAL A 151 -26.42 2.76 -11.80
C VAL A 151 -26.67 3.24 -13.24
N GLU A 152 -27.90 3.22 -13.74
CA GLU A 152 -28.23 3.75 -15.08
C GLU A 152 -27.86 5.24 -15.21
N LEU A 153 -28.21 6.05 -14.21
CA LEU A 153 -27.88 7.49 -14.17
C LEU A 153 -26.38 7.73 -14.06
N GLU A 154 -25.67 6.91 -13.29
CA GLU A 154 -24.22 6.97 -13.19
C GLU A 154 -23.55 6.77 -14.56
N TYR A 155 -23.96 5.74 -15.31
CA TYR A 155 -23.43 5.48 -16.65
C TYR A 155 -23.78 6.59 -17.65
N GLU A 156 -25.00 7.14 -17.57
CA GLU A 156 -25.42 8.28 -18.39
C GLU A 156 -24.53 9.52 -18.15
N ARG A 157 -24.22 9.81 -16.89
CA ARG A 157 -23.44 10.99 -16.49
C ARG A 157 -21.93 10.84 -16.73
N ASN A 158 -21.39 9.62 -16.62
CA ASN A 158 -19.94 9.38 -16.60
C ASN A 158 -19.40 8.60 -17.81
N GLY A 159 -20.21 8.44 -18.86
CA GLY A 159 -19.86 7.61 -20.03
C GLY A 159 -18.48 7.90 -20.63
N GLU A 160 -18.12 9.18 -20.80
CA GLU A 160 -16.80 9.58 -21.32
C GLU A 160 -15.65 9.16 -20.39
N ARG A 161 -15.80 9.42 -19.07
CA ARG A 161 -14.80 9.04 -18.06
C ARG A 161 -14.57 7.53 -18.06
N TYR A 162 -15.63 6.73 -18.14
CA TYR A 162 -15.51 5.27 -18.14
C TYR A 162 -14.92 4.72 -19.43
N GLN A 163 -15.26 5.32 -20.58
CA GLN A 163 -14.60 4.99 -21.85
C GLN A 163 -13.10 5.29 -21.78
N PHE A 164 -12.72 6.42 -21.20
CA PHE A 164 -11.32 6.81 -21.01
C PHE A 164 -10.56 5.86 -20.07
N LEU A 165 -11.14 5.51 -18.91
CA LEU A 165 -10.53 4.53 -18.00
C LEU A 165 -10.42 3.13 -18.62
N LYS A 166 -11.42 2.72 -19.40
CA LYS A 166 -11.39 1.45 -20.13
C LYS A 166 -10.31 1.44 -21.21
N TRP A 167 -10.09 2.56 -21.90
CA TRP A 167 -8.95 2.73 -22.79
C TRP A 167 -7.63 2.61 -22.00
N GLY A 168 -7.50 3.29 -20.87
CA GLY A 168 -6.31 3.22 -20.01
C GLY A 168 -5.95 1.79 -19.60
N GLN A 169 -6.94 0.99 -19.19
CA GLN A 169 -6.75 -0.43 -18.89
C GLN A 169 -6.19 -1.25 -20.05
N GLY A 170 -6.54 -0.91 -21.30
CA GLY A 170 -5.99 -1.57 -22.48
C GLY A 170 -4.65 -1.00 -22.96
N ALA A 171 -4.31 0.23 -22.54
CA ALA A 171 -3.16 0.97 -23.03
C ALA A 171 -1.92 0.84 -22.13
N PHE A 172 -2.10 0.49 -20.85
CA PHE A 172 -1.03 0.37 -19.87
C PHE A 172 -0.97 -1.05 -19.29
N ASP A 173 0.24 -1.62 -19.23
CA ASP A 173 0.49 -2.83 -18.47
C ASP A 173 0.38 -2.55 -16.96
N ASN A 174 0.07 -3.58 -16.18
CA ASN A 174 -0.06 -3.51 -14.72
C ASN A 174 -1.18 -2.58 -14.22
N PHE A 175 -2.08 -2.12 -15.09
CA PHE A 175 -3.20 -1.26 -14.74
C PHE A 175 -4.53 -2.02 -14.83
N ARG A 176 -5.25 -2.12 -13.72
CA ARG A 176 -6.55 -2.79 -13.63
C ARG A 176 -7.62 -1.79 -13.18
N VAL A 177 -8.78 -1.82 -13.85
CA VAL A 177 -9.96 -1.02 -13.49
C VAL A 177 -11.05 -1.95 -12.97
N VAL A 178 -11.47 -1.73 -11.72
CA VAL A 178 -12.66 -2.34 -11.15
C VAL A 178 -13.87 -1.48 -11.56
N PRO A 179 -14.85 -2.06 -12.26
CA PRO A 179 -15.97 -1.30 -12.81
C PRO A 179 -16.94 -0.81 -11.72
N PRO A 180 -17.77 0.21 -12.04
CA PRO A 180 -18.77 0.73 -11.11
C PRO A 180 -19.77 -0.34 -10.66
N GLY A 181 -20.32 -0.17 -9.46
CA GLY A 181 -21.30 -1.10 -8.88
C GLY A 181 -20.71 -2.40 -8.31
N THR A 182 -19.39 -2.59 -8.32
CA THR A 182 -18.71 -3.77 -7.76
C THR A 182 -18.51 -3.68 -6.24
N GLY A 183 -18.41 -2.46 -5.71
CA GLY A 183 -18.13 -2.19 -4.30
C GLY A 183 -17.37 -0.87 -4.14
N ILE A 184 -17.00 -0.56 -2.89
CA ILE A 184 -16.18 0.62 -2.57
C ILE A 184 -14.68 0.24 -2.53
N CYS A 185 -13.82 1.19 -2.86
CA CYS A 185 -12.39 1.03 -3.07
C CYS A 185 -11.70 0.23 -1.97
N HIS A 186 -11.90 0.62 -0.71
CA HIS A 186 -11.24 0.00 0.44
C HIS A 186 -11.77 -1.38 0.79
N GLN A 187 -13.07 -1.63 0.58
CA GLN A 187 -13.66 -2.94 0.81
C GLN A 187 -13.23 -3.94 -0.27
N VAL A 188 -13.24 -3.52 -1.54
CA VAL A 188 -12.70 -4.33 -2.65
C VAL A 188 -11.21 -4.60 -2.43
N ASN A 189 -10.46 -3.62 -1.93
CA ASN A 189 -9.06 -3.81 -1.58
C ASN A 189 -8.87 -4.87 -0.49
N LEU A 190 -9.66 -4.81 0.59
CA LEU A 190 -9.59 -5.75 1.71
C LEU A 190 -9.99 -7.18 1.30
N GLU A 191 -11.05 -7.32 0.50
CA GLU A 191 -11.67 -8.63 0.20
C GLU A 191 -11.11 -9.32 -1.05
N TYR A 192 -10.51 -8.58 -1.99
CA TYR A 192 -10.15 -9.12 -3.31
C TYR A 192 -8.74 -8.75 -3.79
N LEU A 193 -8.29 -7.49 -3.62
CA LEU A 193 -7.03 -7.04 -4.23
C LEU A 193 -5.81 -7.40 -3.37
N SER A 194 -5.93 -7.31 -2.05
CA SER A 194 -4.81 -7.48 -1.11
C SER A 194 -4.31 -8.93 -1.08
N GLN A 195 -2.99 -9.10 -1.10
CA GLN A 195 -2.34 -10.41 -1.13
C GLN A 195 -1.72 -10.82 0.21
N VAL A 196 -1.52 -9.87 1.14
CA VAL A 196 -0.71 -10.00 2.37
C VAL A 196 0.78 -10.25 2.09
N VAL A 197 1.09 -11.21 1.21
CA VAL A 197 2.43 -11.51 0.70
C VAL A 197 2.35 -11.64 -0.82
N TRP A 198 3.11 -10.80 -1.53
CA TRP A 198 3.31 -10.94 -2.96
C TRP A 198 4.40 -11.96 -3.26
N ALA A 199 4.33 -12.56 -4.44
CA ALA A 199 5.39 -13.41 -4.97
C ALA A 199 5.56 -13.13 -6.47
N ASP A 200 6.68 -12.49 -6.83
CA ASP A 200 6.96 -12.06 -8.20
C ASP A 200 8.37 -12.48 -8.64
N THR A 201 8.55 -12.72 -9.93
CA THR A 201 9.85 -13.16 -10.47
C THR A 201 10.79 -11.97 -10.55
N ASP A 202 12.02 -12.07 -10.05
CA ASP A 202 12.98 -10.97 -10.15
C ASP A 202 13.68 -10.89 -11.51
N GLN A 203 14.52 -9.86 -11.69
CA GLN A 203 15.34 -9.68 -12.90
C GLN A 203 16.33 -10.84 -13.18
N ASN A 204 16.52 -11.76 -12.23
CA ASN A 204 17.39 -12.93 -12.35
C ASN A 204 16.59 -14.24 -12.51
N GLY A 205 15.27 -14.16 -12.66
CA GLY A 205 14.39 -15.32 -12.87
C GLY A 205 13.98 -16.06 -11.60
N ALA A 206 14.27 -15.54 -10.41
CA ALA A 206 13.93 -16.18 -9.15
C ALA A 206 12.63 -15.58 -8.56
N LEU A 207 11.76 -16.44 -8.04
CA LEU A 207 10.51 -16.01 -7.42
C LEU A 207 10.78 -15.42 -6.03
N VAL A 208 10.50 -14.13 -5.82
CA VAL A 208 10.75 -13.40 -4.58
C VAL A 208 9.44 -13.12 -3.85
N ALA A 209 9.37 -13.50 -2.58
CA ALA A 209 8.26 -13.20 -1.69
C ALA A 209 8.54 -11.94 -0.86
N TYR A 210 7.54 -11.07 -0.71
CA TYR A 210 7.64 -9.82 0.07
C TYR A 210 6.28 -9.37 0.59
N PRO A 211 6.22 -8.58 1.69
CA PRO A 211 4.98 -8.07 2.24
C PRO A 211 4.19 -7.23 1.23
N ASP A 212 2.87 -7.39 1.23
CA ASP A 212 1.97 -6.47 0.55
C ASP A 212 1.98 -5.12 1.25
N THR A 213 2.22 -4.09 0.46
CA THR A 213 2.26 -2.71 0.90
C THR A 213 1.77 -1.79 -0.21
N LEU A 214 1.10 -0.69 0.14
CA LEU A 214 0.57 0.21 -0.88
C LEU A 214 0.54 1.66 -0.44
N VAL A 215 0.47 2.53 -1.42
CA VAL A 215 -0.09 3.86 -1.25
C VAL A 215 -1.34 3.99 -2.09
N GLY A 216 -2.28 4.83 -1.65
CA GLY A 216 -3.48 5.08 -2.41
C GLY A 216 -3.81 6.55 -2.53
N THR A 217 -4.53 6.91 -3.59
CA THR A 217 -5.00 8.30 -3.78
C THR A 217 -6.30 8.59 -3.03
N ASP A 218 -6.54 7.86 -1.95
CA ASP A 218 -7.62 8.08 -0.99
C ASP A 218 -7.09 7.94 0.44
N SER A 219 -7.51 8.84 1.34
CA SER A 219 -7.04 8.88 2.72
C SER A 219 -7.33 7.62 3.55
N HIS A 220 -8.43 6.91 3.25
CA HIS A 220 -8.84 5.71 3.98
C HIS A 220 -8.17 4.43 3.46
N THR A 221 -7.19 4.54 2.56
CA THR A 221 -6.32 3.40 2.16
C THR A 221 -5.76 2.67 3.40
N THR A 222 -5.65 3.37 4.52
CA THR A 222 -5.29 2.84 5.84
C THR A 222 -6.20 1.71 6.36
N MET A 223 -7.41 1.53 5.84
CA MET A 223 -8.34 0.45 6.23
C MET A 223 -7.70 -0.94 6.09
N VAL A 224 -6.85 -1.12 5.07
CA VAL A 224 -6.16 -2.38 4.79
C VAL A 224 -5.11 -2.76 5.85
N ASN A 225 -4.70 -1.81 6.70
CA ASN A 225 -3.78 -2.09 7.82
C ASN A 225 -4.38 -3.09 8.81
N GLY A 226 -5.73 -3.19 8.89
CA GLY A 226 -6.42 -4.18 9.73
C GLY A 226 -6.11 -5.63 9.37
N MET A 227 -5.68 -5.91 8.13
CA MET A 227 -5.21 -7.24 7.67
C MET A 227 -3.68 -7.35 7.58
N ALA A 228 -2.94 -6.49 8.31
CA ALA A 228 -1.48 -6.45 8.33
C ALA A 228 -0.80 -6.15 6.98
N VAL A 229 -1.50 -5.43 6.10
CA VAL A 229 -0.95 -4.87 4.86
C VAL A 229 -0.67 -3.39 5.10
N LEU A 230 0.58 -2.96 5.01
CA LEU A 230 0.95 -1.57 5.30
C LEU A 230 0.52 -0.66 4.14
N GLY A 231 -0.43 0.24 4.40
CA GLY A 231 -0.81 1.27 3.43
C GLY A 231 -1.40 2.54 4.01
N TRP A 232 -1.30 3.62 3.23
CA TRP A 232 -1.79 4.95 3.59
C TRP A 232 -2.12 5.79 2.35
N GLY A 233 -2.86 6.88 2.57
CA GLY A 233 -3.23 7.84 1.53
C GLY A 233 -2.10 8.81 1.18
N VAL A 234 -1.93 9.09 -0.11
CA VAL A 234 -1.01 10.09 -0.66
C VAL A 234 -1.71 10.95 -1.72
N GLY A 235 -1.06 12.02 -2.19
CA GLY A 235 -1.56 12.81 -3.31
C GLY A 235 -1.43 12.08 -4.66
N GLY A 236 -2.09 12.61 -5.70
CA GLY A 236 -2.04 12.05 -7.05
C GLY A 236 -0.62 11.99 -7.61
N ILE A 237 0.15 13.07 -7.42
CA ILE A 237 1.53 13.18 -7.92
C ILE A 237 2.44 12.14 -7.25
N GLU A 238 2.34 11.93 -5.93
CA GLU A 238 3.12 10.90 -5.24
C GLU A 238 2.74 9.49 -5.70
N ALA A 239 1.45 9.23 -5.95
CA ALA A 239 0.99 7.95 -6.49
C ALA A 239 1.48 7.71 -7.93
N GLU A 240 1.50 8.75 -8.77
CA GLU A 240 2.06 8.73 -10.14
C GLU A 240 3.57 8.49 -10.14
N ALA A 241 4.29 9.17 -9.26
CA ALA A 241 5.71 8.94 -9.08
C ALA A 241 5.97 7.49 -8.64
N ALA A 242 5.21 6.99 -7.67
CA ALA A 242 5.32 5.62 -7.17
C ALA A 242 5.02 4.58 -8.24
N MET A 243 3.96 4.75 -9.05
CA MET A 243 3.66 3.83 -10.13
C MET A 243 4.74 3.83 -11.22
N LEU A 244 5.47 4.94 -11.42
CA LEU A 244 6.61 5.02 -12.33
C LEU A 244 7.95 4.61 -11.66
N GLY A 245 7.88 3.99 -10.47
CA GLY A 245 9.02 3.41 -9.76
C GLY A 245 9.88 4.41 -8.97
N GLN A 246 9.45 5.66 -8.84
CA GLN A 246 10.10 6.59 -7.91
C GLN A 246 9.78 6.19 -6.47
N PRO A 247 10.80 6.06 -5.61
CA PRO A 247 10.56 5.83 -4.20
C PRO A 247 9.91 7.05 -3.56
N ILE A 248 9.05 6.79 -2.58
CA ILE A 248 8.46 7.81 -1.71
C ILE A 248 9.46 8.14 -0.61
N SER A 249 9.82 9.41 -0.51
CA SER A 249 10.65 9.91 0.58
C SER A 249 9.83 10.02 1.86
N MET A 250 10.33 9.44 2.94
CA MET A 250 9.71 9.55 4.27
C MET A 250 10.76 9.48 5.37
N LEU A 251 10.45 10.06 6.54
CA LEU A 251 11.24 9.80 7.75
C LEU A 251 10.88 8.42 8.32
N ILE A 252 11.84 7.74 8.97
CA ILE A 252 11.50 6.60 9.82
C ILE A 252 10.56 7.10 10.92
N PRO A 253 9.28 6.69 10.93
CA PRO A 253 8.29 7.32 11.79
C PRO A 253 8.44 6.86 13.23
N GLU A 254 8.07 7.72 14.18
CA GLU A 254 7.75 7.25 15.52
C GLU A 254 6.58 6.26 15.46
N VAL A 255 6.60 5.24 16.32
CA VAL A 255 5.50 4.28 16.44
C VAL A 255 4.87 4.39 17.83
N VAL A 256 3.58 4.68 17.86
CA VAL A 256 2.77 4.71 19.08
C VAL A 256 2.09 3.36 19.24
N GLY A 257 2.49 2.61 20.27
CA GLY A 257 1.80 1.39 20.65
C GLY A 257 0.42 1.69 21.25
N PHE A 258 -0.63 1.03 20.75
CA PHE A 258 -1.99 1.08 21.29
C PHE A 258 -2.37 -0.30 21.84
N GLU A 259 -2.35 -0.44 23.17
CA GLU A 259 -2.70 -1.71 23.81
C GLU A 259 -4.22 -1.89 23.92
N LEU A 260 -4.75 -2.96 23.35
CA LEU A 260 -6.11 -3.42 23.56
C LEU A 260 -6.13 -4.53 24.62
N THR A 261 -6.96 -4.32 25.64
CA THR A 261 -7.15 -5.28 26.74
C THR A 261 -8.63 -5.58 26.94
N GLY A 262 -8.93 -6.78 27.46
CA GLY A 262 -10.31 -7.24 27.67
C GLY A 262 -11.05 -7.54 26.36
N GLU A 263 -12.38 -7.59 26.43
CA GLU A 263 -13.27 -7.91 25.32
C GLU A 263 -14.38 -6.86 25.19
N LEU A 264 -14.93 -6.71 23.99
CA LEU A 264 -16.09 -5.84 23.76
C LEU A 264 -17.32 -6.41 24.49
N LYS A 265 -18.01 -5.55 25.24
CA LYS A 265 -19.26 -5.93 25.91
C LYS A 265 -20.37 -6.16 24.90
N GLU A 266 -21.32 -7.03 25.23
CA GLU A 266 -22.53 -7.22 24.45
C GLU A 266 -23.23 -5.86 24.19
N GLY A 267 -23.65 -5.64 22.95
CA GLY A 267 -24.28 -4.40 22.50
C GLY A 267 -23.30 -3.28 22.08
N VAL A 268 -21.99 -3.43 22.33
CA VAL A 268 -20.97 -2.50 21.83
C VAL A 268 -20.59 -2.87 20.40
N THR A 269 -20.62 -1.90 19.50
CA THR A 269 -20.34 -2.08 18.07
C THR A 269 -18.90 -1.74 17.71
N ALA A 270 -18.47 -2.13 16.50
CA ALA A 270 -17.20 -1.68 15.93
C ALA A 270 -17.12 -0.14 15.82
N THR A 271 -18.26 0.50 15.55
CA THR A 271 -18.37 1.96 15.46
C THR A 271 -18.12 2.63 16.82
N ASP A 272 -18.66 2.07 17.91
CA ASP A 272 -18.40 2.58 19.26
C ASP A 272 -16.91 2.49 19.62
N LEU A 273 -16.27 1.37 19.25
CA LEU A 273 -14.84 1.15 19.44
C LEU A 273 -14.01 2.16 18.64
N VAL A 274 -14.21 2.29 17.33
CA VAL A 274 -13.38 3.17 16.49
C VAL A 274 -13.54 4.64 16.88
N LEU A 275 -14.74 5.08 17.26
CA LEU A 275 -14.95 6.46 17.71
C LEU A 275 -14.22 6.73 19.03
N THR A 276 -14.21 5.76 19.96
CA THR A 276 -13.46 5.85 21.22
C THR A 276 -11.95 5.89 20.95
N VAL A 277 -11.44 4.99 20.12
CA VAL A 277 -10.02 4.94 19.73
C VAL A 277 -9.61 6.25 19.04
N THR A 278 -10.44 6.76 18.12
CA THR A 278 -10.20 8.02 17.41
C THR A 278 -10.13 9.20 18.39
N GLN A 279 -11.05 9.28 19.35
CA GLN A 279 -11.01 10.30 20.40
C GLN A 279 -9.70 10.24 21.19
N MET A 280 -9.28 9.04 21.62
CA MET A 280 -8.06 8.84 22.39
C MET A 280 -6.80 9.21 21.60
N LEU A 281 -6.68 8.75 20.35
CA LEU A 281 -5.55 9.04 19.47
C LEU A 281 -5.47 10.53 19.13
N ARG A 282 -6.61 11.18 18.91
CA ARG A 282 -6.66 12.63 18.67
C ARG A 282 -6.18 13.42 19.89
N ALA A 283 -6.59 13.04 21.10
CA ALA A 283 -6.11 13.66 22.33
C ALA A 283 -4.61 13.42 22.56
N ARG A 284 -4.08 12.26 22.14
CA ARG A 284 -2.66 11.91 22.25
C ARG A 284 -1.76 12.67 21.29
N GLY A 285 -2.26 13.02 20.10
CA GLY A 285 -1.53 13.73 19.04
C GLY A 285 -0.57 12.81 18.27
N VAL A 286 -1.09 12.08 17.30
CA VAL A 286 -0.35 11.05 16.53
C VAL A 286 -0.06 11.44 15.08
N VAL A 287 -0.16 12.73 14.74
CA VAL A 287 0.14 13.23 13.38
C VAL A 287 1.61 12.94 13.04
N GLY A 288 1.85 12.38 11.85
CA GLY A 288 3.20 12.03 11.37
C GLY A 288 3.82 10.81 12.04
N LYS A 289 3.02 10.01 12.75
CA LYS A 289 3.45 8.78 13.44
C LYS A 289 2.67 7.58 12.93
N PHE A 290 3.25 6.40 13.09
CA PHE A 290 2.48 5.16 12.98
C PHE A 290 1.82 4.84 14.32
N VAL A 291 0.68 4.16 14.25
CA VAL A 291 0.01 3.56 15.40
C VAL A 291 -0.02 2.06 15.17
N GLU A 292 0.56 1.30 16.10
CA GLU A 292 0.57 -0.16 16.06
C GLU A 292 -0.24 -0.70 17.23
N PHE A 293 -1.30 -1.44 16.91
CA PHE A 293 -2.14 -2.07 17.92
C PHE A 293 -1.48 -3.36 18.43
N PHE A 294 -1.55 -3.60 19.73
CA PHE A 294 -1.07 -4.84 20.36
C PHE A 294 -1.94 -5.20 21.57
N GLY A 295 -1.66 -6.33 22.22
CA GLY A 295 -2.33 -6.75 23.45
C GLY A 295 -3.45 -7.78 23.22
N ALA A 296 -3.88 -8.42 24.31
CA ALA A 296 -4.77 -9.59 24.28
C ALA A 296 -6.16 -9.31 23.70
N GLY A 297 -6.63 -8.06 23.72
CA GLY A 297 -7.94 -7.70 23.16
C GLY A 297 -8.01 -7.82 21.63
N LEU A 298 -6.88 -7.92 20.94
CA LEU A 298 -6.85 -8.15 19.49
C LEU A 298 -7.26 -9.57 19.10
N ASP A 299 -6.99 -10.57 19.96
CA ASP A 299 -7.24 -11.99 19.65
C ASP A 299 -8.74 -12.26 19.41
N SER A 300 -9.61 -11.52 20.10
CA SER A 300 -11.07 -11.59 19.94
C SER A 300 -11.64 -10.64 18.89
N LEU A 301 -10.82 -9.75 18.29
CA LEU A 301 -11.31 -8.70 17.40
C LEU A 301 -11.35 -9.20 15.94
N PRO A 302 -12.54 -9.33 15.30
CA PRO A 302 -12.64 -9.77 13.91
C PRO A 302 -11.97 -8.79 12.95
N LEU A 303 -11.56 -9.27 11.77
CA LEU A 303 -10.92 -8.44 10.75
C LEU A 303 -11.74 -7.19 10.39
N ALA A 304 -13.06 -7.33 10.21
CA ALA A 304 -13.94 -6.20 9.92
C ALA A 304 -13.84 -5.10 10.98
N ASN A 305 -13.72 -5.46 12.27
CA ASN A 305 -13.59 -4.51 13.36
C ASN A 305 -12.19 -3.91 13.46
N ARG A 306 -11.15 -4.61 12.98
CA ARG A 306 -9.78 -4.07 12.88
C ARG A 306 -9.64 -3.08 11.72
N ALA A 307 -10.37 -3.33 10.63
CA ALA A 307 -10.39 -2.49 9.44
C ALA A 307 -11.25 -1.23 9.63
N THR A 308 -12.32 -1.33 10.43
CA THR A 308 -13.18 -0.20 10.83
C THR A 308 -12.40 0.81 11.66
#